data_AF-A0A839YE54-F1
#
_entry.id   AF-A0A839YE54-F1
#
_cell.length_a   1.000
_cell.length_b   1.000
_cell.length_c   1.000
_cell.angle_alpha   90.00
_cell.angle_beta   90.00
_cell.angle_gamma   90.00
#
_symmetry.space_group_name_H-M   'P 1'
#
loop_
_entity.id
_entity.type
_entity.pdbx_description
1 polymer ?
#
loop_
_entity_poly.entity_id
_entity_poly.type
_entity_poly.pdbx_seq_one_letter_code
_entity_poly.pdbx_strand_id
1 'polypeptide(L)' 'MLIQLDRDEAARQRLSAEASLLHNARCKRAVLALNELAIRSEEADEGRIKAASVKSLAGASVSAAPDPSSPARCDS' A
#
# COMPACT_ATOMS: atom_id res chain seq x y z
N MET A 1 -13.24 -51.10 -24.51
CA MET A 1 -12.28 -50.57 -23.53
C MET A 1 -11.63 -49.27 -24.01
N LEU A 2 -11.08 -49.20 -25.23
CA LEU A 2 -10.49 -47.97 -25.81
C LEU A 2 -11.41 -46.74 -25.80
N ILE A 3 -12.68 -46.88 -26.17
CA ILE A 3 -13.66 -45.76 -26.22
C ILE A 3 -13.83 -45.06 -24.85
N GLN A 4 -13.74 -45.81 -23.74
CA GLN A 4 -13.84 -45.20 -22.41
C GLN A 4 -12.56 -44.45 -22.04
N LEU A 5 -11.40 -45.00 -22.42
CA LEU A 5 -10.12 -44.36 -22.19
C LEU A 5 -10.01 -43.02 -22.96
N ASP A 6 -10.52 -42.98 -24.19
CA ASP A 6 -10.56 -41.76 -25.01
C ASP A 6 -11.51 -40.70 -24.42
N ARG A 7 -12.64 -41.12 -23.86
CA ARG A 7 -13.57 -40.22 -23.16
C ARG A 7 -12.95 -39.64 -21.90
N ASP A 8 -12.26 -40.48 -21.13
CA ASP A 8 -11.59 -40.06 -19.90
C ASP A 8 -10.43 -39.10 -20.20
N GLU A 9 -9.69 -39.33 -21.30
CA GLU A 9 -8.66 -38.41 -21.79
C GLU A 9 -9.25 -37.05 -22.20
N ALA A 10 -10.34 -37.06 -22.98
CA ALA A 10 -11.02 -35.83 -23.39
C ALA A 10 -11.56 -35.04 -22.19
N ALA A 11 -12.10 -35.73 -21.17
CA ALA A 11 -12.54 -35.10 -19.94
C ALA A 11 -11.36 -34.48 -19.16
N ARG A 12 -10.23 -35.18 -19.07
CA ARG A 12 -9.03 -34.69 -18.39
C ARG A 12 -8.45 -33.45 -19.07
N GLN A 13 -8.42 -33.42 -20.40
CA GLN A 13 -7.95 -32.27 -21.16
C GLN A 13 -8.84 -31.05 -20.94
N ARG A 14 -10.17 -31.23 -20.91
CA ARG A 14 -11.12 -30.14 -20.59
C ARG A 14 -10.90 -29.59 -19.18
N LEU A 15 -10.82 -30.46 -18.18
CA LEU A 15 -10.58 -30.06 -16.79
C LEU A 15 -9.23 -29.35 -16.63
N SER A 16 -8.19 -29.81 -17.33
CA SER A 16 -6.87 -29.17 -17.33
C SER A 16 -6.91 -27.76 -17.95
N ALA A 17 -7.62 -27.59 -19.06
CA ALA A 17 -7.83 -26.30 -19.69
C ALA A 17 -8.60 -25.34 -18.78
N GLU A 18 -9.69 -25.80 -18.16
CA GLU A 18 -10.49 -25.02 -17.20
C GLU A 18 -9.67 -24.61 -15.98
N ALA A 19 -8.87 -25.53 -15.41
CA ALA A 19 -7.99 -25.24 -14.29
C ALA A 19 -6.95 -24.17 -14.64
N SER A 20 -6.39 -24.23 -15.85
CA SER A 20 -5.43 -23.25 -16.36
C SER A 20 -6.07 -21.86 -16.53
N LEU A 21 -7.29 -21.79 -17.06
CA LEU A 21 -8.04 -20.54 -17.20
C LEU A 21 -8.36 -19.91 -15.84
N LEU A 22 -8.82 -20.72 -14.87
CA LEU A 22 -9.10 -20.25 -13.51
C LEU A 22 -7.83 -19.77 -12.80
N HIS A 23 -6.72 -20.48 -12.96
CA HIS A 23 -5.43 -20.07 -12.42
C HIS A 23 -4.97 -18.73 -13.03
N ASN A 24 -5.04 -18.58 -14.35
CA ASN A 24 -4.68 -17.33 -15.02
C ASN A 24 -5.53 -16.15 -14.54
N ALA A 25 -6.84 -16.34 -14.39
CA ALA A 25 -7.75 -15.32 -13.88
C ALA A 25 -7.42 -14.91 -12.44
N ARG A 26 -7.08 -15.87 -11.57
CA ARG A 26 -6.63 -15.60 -10.19
C ARG A 26 -5.33 -14.81 -10.18
N CYS A 27 -4.34 -15.20 -10.98
CA CYS A 27 -3.06 -14.49 -11.08
C CYS A 27 -3.25 -13.04 -11.54
N LYS A 28 -4.08 -12.80 -12.57
CA LYS A 28 -4.40 -11.44 -13.04
C LYS A 28 -5.03 -10.59 -11.94
N ARG A 29 -6.01 -11.14 -11.21
CA ARG A 29 -6.65 -10.42 -10.09
C ARG A 29 -5.66 -10.12 -8.97
N ALA A 30 -4.78 -11.07 -8.64
CA ALA A 30 -3.75 -10.87 -7.62
C ALA A 30 -2.79 -9.74 -8.01
N VAL A 31 -2.33 -9.71 -9.27
CA VAL A 31 -1.46 -8.63 -9.78
C VAL A 31 -2.16 -7.27 -9.68
N LEU A 32 -3.42 -7.16 -10.11
CA LEU A 32 -4.17 -5.92 -10.01
C LEU A 32 -4.33 -5.45 -8.56
N ALA A 33 -4.65 -6.37 -7.64
CA ALA A 33 -4.78 -6.05 -6.22
C ALA A 33 -3.46 -5.59 -5.60
N LEU A 34 -2.33 -6.21 -5.97
CA LEU A 34 -1.00 -5.80 -5.50
C LEU A 34 -0.61 -4.43 -6.03
N ASN A 35 -0.89 -4.13 -7.31
CA ASN A 35 -0.62 -2.82 -7.88
C ASN A 35 -1.45 -1.71 -7.21
N GLU A 36 -2.75 -1.95 -7.00
CA GLU A 36 -3.62 -1.03 -6.29
C GLU A 36 -3.14 -0.77 -4.86
N LEU A 37 -2.68 -1.82 -4.16
CA LEU A 37 -2.10 -1.70 -2.83
C LEU A 37 -0.81 -0.88 -2.83
N ALA A 38 0.06 -1.07 -3.83
CA ALA A 38 1.30 -0.32 -3.98
C ALA A 38 1.01 1.19 -4.17
N ILE A 39 0.07 1.54 -5.04
CA ILE A 39 -0.35 2.93 -5.27
C ILE A 39 -0.83 3.57 -3.96
N ARG A 40 -1.74 2.89 -3.24
CA ARG A 40 -2.26 3.41 -1.97
C ARG A 40 -1.17 3.56 -0.91
N SER A 41 -0.16 2.68 -0.91
CA SER A 41 0.96 2.78 0.01
C SER A 41 1.85 3.99 -0.28
N GLU A 42 2.09 4.28 -1.56
CA GLU A 42 2.84 5.47 -2.00
C GLU A 42 2.10 6.76 -1.62
N GLU A 43 0.79 6.82 -1.88
CA GLU A 43 -0.05 7.96 -1.48
C GLU A 43 -0.05 8.18 0.04
N ALA A 44 -0.10 7.10 0.82
CA ALA A 44 -0.02 7.18 2.27
C ALA A 44 1.35 7.69 2.73
N ASP A 45 2.44 7.26 2.10
CA ASP A 45 3.80 7.70 2.40
C ASP A 45 4.00 9.17 2.08
N GLU A 46 3.52 9.62 0.91
CA GLU A 46 3.49 11.04 0.57
C GLU A 46 2.70 11.86 1.58
N GLY A 47 1.53 11.37 2.01
CA GLY A 47 0.71 11.99 3.03
C GLY A 47 1.47 12.14 4.35
N ARG A 48 2.21 11.11 4.77
CA ARG A 48 3.05 11.14 5.98
C ARG A 48 4.19 12.15 5.86
N ILE A 49 4.87 12.21 4.71
CA ILE A 49 5.95 13.18 4.46
C ILE A 49 5.41 14.61 4.49
N LYS A 50 4.28 14.87 3.81
CA LYS A 50 3.63 16.19 3.80
C LYS A 50 3.21 16.62 5.22
N ALA A 51 2.59 15.72 5.98
CA ALA A 51 2.20 15.99 7.36
C ALA A 51 3.41 16.26 8.28
N ALA A 52 4.49 15.49 8.15
CA ALA A 52 5.73 15.70 8.89
C ALA A 52 6.38 17.06 8.57
N SER A 53 6.38 17.46 7.29
CA SER A 53 6.87 18.76 6.84
C SER A 53 6.06 19.92 7.43
N VAL A 54 4.73 19.84 7.37
CA VAL A 54 3.84 20.84 7.98
C VAL A 54 4.06 20.94 9.49
N LYS A 55 4.21 19.81 10.19
CA LYS A 55 4.51 19.79 11.63
C LYS A 55 5.86 20.44 11.94
N SER A 56 6.88 20.21 11.12
CA SER A 56 8.19 20.85 11.25
C SER A 56 8.10 22.38 11.08
N LEU A 57 7.34 22.84 10.06
CA LEU A 57 7.11 24.26 9.82
C LEU A 57 6.34 24.94 10.97
N ALA A 58 5.31 24.26 11.51
CA ALA A 58 4.53 24.74 12.64
C ALA A 58 5.33 24.74 13.96
N GLY A 59 6.27 23.80 14.14
CA GLY A 59 7.21 23.82 15.27
C GLY A 59 8.25 24.95 15.16
N ALA A 60 8.68 25.27 13.93
CA ALA A 60 9.62 26.38 13.67
C ALA A 60 8.98 27.76 13.83
N SER A 61 7.70 27.93 13.47
CA SER A 61 6.98 29.21 13.63
C SER A 61 6.57 29.52 15.08
N VAL A 62 6.52 28.52 15.96
CA VAL A 62 6.25 28.68 17.39
C VAL A 62 7.55 28.96 18.19
N SER A 63 8.73 28.83 17.59
CA SER A 63 10.03 29.07 18.25
C SER A 63 10.56 30.50 18.09
N ALA A 64 9.66 31.49 18.06
CA ALA A 64 10.00 32.91 18.19
C ALA A 64 9.09 33.57 19.23
N ALA A 65 9.20 33.12 20.47
CA ALA A 65 8.67 33.81 21.66
C ALA A 65 9.78 33.84 22.73
N PRO A 66 9.90 34.95 23.49
CA PRO A 66 11.16 35.46 24.00
C PRO A 66 11.74 34.63 25.15
N ASP A 67 13.07 34.61 25.23
CA ASP A 67 13.84 34.04 26.34
C ASP A 67 13.30 34.50 27.71
N PRO A 68 13.03 33.59 28.66
CA PRO A 68 12.70 33.95 30.05
C PRO A 68 13.90 34.46 30.85
N SER A 69 15.00 34.83 30.19
CA SER A 69 16.31 35.15 30.77
C SER A 69 16.53 36.65 31.01
N SER A 70 15.47 37.45 31.16
CA SER A 70 15.61 38.87 31.50
C SER A 70 15.58 39.03 33.03
N PRO A 71 16.67 39.47 33.68
CA PRO A 71 16.68 39.62 35.13
C PRO A 71 15.80 40.81 35.50
N ALA A 72 14.67 40.55 36.15
CA ALA A 72 13.85 41.57 36.77
C ALA A 72 14.70 42.26 37.86
N ARG A 73 15.05 43.54 37.63
CA ARG A 73 15.62 44.39 38.68
C ARG A 73 14.51 44.64 39.70
N CYS A 74 14.63 44.05 40.88
CA CYS A 74 13.87 44.47 42.06
C CYS A 74 14.54 45.75 42.61
N ASP A 75 13.91 46.90 42.40
CA ASP A 75 14.24 48.11 43.15
C ASP A 75 13.69 47.98 44.58
N SER A 76 14.52 48.33 45.57
CA SER A 76 14.16 48.54 46.99
C SER A 76 14.47 49.97 47.36
#